data_AF-A0A661QT79-F1
#
_entry.id   AF-A0A661QT79-F1
#
_cell.length_a   1.000
_cell.length_b   1.000
_cell.length_c   1.000
_cell.angle_alpha   90.00
_cell.angle_beta   90.00
_cell.angle_gamma   90.00
#
_symmetry.space_group_name_H-M   'P 1'
#
loop_
_entity.id
_entity.type
_entity.pdbx_description
1 polymer ?
#
loop_
_entity_poly.entity_id
_entity_poly.type
_entity_poly.pdbx_seq_one_letter_code
_entity_poly.pdbx_strand_id
1 'polypeptide(L)'
;MSATKFEDAMSRLEEIVQSLESGELSLEDSIKAFEEGIKLAKFCSQKLEEAEKKVTMLIKQSNGKYLEVPFKTDQDEDDISD
;
A
#
# COMPACT_ATOMS: atom_id res chain seq x y z
N MET A 1 -13.67 17.95 3.20
CA MET A 1 -12.38 17.31 2.85
C MET A 1 -12.71 15.96 2.25
N SER A 2 -12.67 15.82 0.92
CA SER A 2 -12.92 14.52 0.28
C SER A 2 -11.68 13.66 0.48
N ALA A 3 -11.67 12.83 1.52
CA ALA A 3 -10.64 11.81 1.66
C ALA A 3 -10.77 10.87 0.46
N THR A 4 -9.72 10.77 -0.36
CA THR A 4 -9.68 9.84 -1.49
C THR A 4 -10.03 8.44 -0.98
N LYS A 5 -11.05 7.81 -1.55
CA LYS A 5 -11.44 6.45 -1.15
C LYS A 5 -10.49 5.45 -1.80
N PHE A 6 -10.38 4.27 -1.19
CA PHE A 6 -9.59 3.17 -1.75
C PHE A 6 -10.00 2.84 -3.19
N GLU A 7 -11.31 2.68 -3.43
CA GLU A 7 -11.84 2.36 -4.77
C GLU A 7 -11.50 3.44 -5.80
N ASP A 8 -11.62 4.72 -5.43
CA ASP A 8 -11.30 5.84 -6.31
C ASP A 8 -9.80 5.85 -6.66
N ALA A 9 -8.93 5.59 -5.67
CA ALA A 9 -7.49 5.51 -5.87
C ALA A 9 -7.08 4.30 -6.72
N MET A 10 -7.76 3.16 -6.55
CA MET A 10 -7.52 1.95 -7.33
C MET A 10 -7.94 2.15 -8.79
N SER A 11 -9.14 2.67 -9.03
CA SER A 11 -9.62 2.97 -10.38
C SER A 11 -8.70 3.96 -11.11
N ARG A 12 -8.22 4.99 -10.41
CA ARG A 12 -7.26 5.94 -10.99
C ARG A 12 -5.91 5.29 -11.31
N LEU A 13 -5.43 4.38 -10.45
CA LEU A 13 -4.19 3.64 -10.70
C LEU A 13 -4.30 2.75 -11.95
N GLU A 14 -5.45 2.09 -12.14
CA GLU A 14 -5.72 1.29 -13.35
C GLU A 14 -5.70 2.13 -14.62
N GLU A 15 -6.33 3.31 -14.61
CA GLU A 15 -6.29 4.26 -15.75
C GLU A 15 -4.86 4.69 -16.10
N ILE A 16 -4.03 4.94 -15.08
CA ILE A 16 -2.63 5.33 -15.26
C ILE A 16 -1.84 4.18 -15.90
N VAL A 17 -2.00 2.96 -15.40
CA VAL A 17 -1.35 1.78 -15.96
C VAL A 17 -1.74 1.60 -17.42
N GLN A 18 -3.05 1.68 -17.73
CA GLN A 18 -3.54 1.58 -19.10
C GLN A 18 -2.95 2.66 -20.01
N SER A 19 -2.83 3.89 -19.51
CA SER A 19 -2.25 5.00 -20.26
C SER A 19 -0.75 4.79 -20.53
N LEU A 20 0.00 4.27 -19.54
CA LEU A 20 1.42 3.93 -19.70
C LEU A 20 1.63 2.76 -20.68
N GLU A 21 0.78 1.74 -20.62
CA GLU A 21 0.83 0.57 -21.51
C GLU A 21 0.46 0.90 -22.96
N SER A 22 -0.38 1.92 -23.18
CA SER A 22 -0.76 2.37 -24.53
C SER A 22 0.44 2.91 -25.33
N GLY A 23 1.47 3.44 -24.65
CA GLY A 23 2.62 4.06 -25.27
C GLY A 23 2.34 5.38 -26.00
N GLU A 24 1.15 5.96 -25.84
CA GLU A 24 0.75 7.21 -26.51
C GLU A 24 1.21 8.47 -25.77
N LEU A 25 1.69 8.33 -24.53
CA LEU A 25 2.14 9.43 -23.70
C LEU A 25 3.50 9.97 -24.15
N SER A 26 3.67 11.29 -24.05
CA SER A 26 4.99 11.90 -24.14
C SER A 26 5.89 11.42 -23.00
N LEU A 27 7.21 11.59 -23.11
CA LEU A 27 8.14 11.24 -22.04
C LEU A 27 7.83 11.98 -20.73
N GLU A 28 7.55 13.28 -20.82
CA GLU A 28 7.21 14.09 -19.65
C GLU A 28 5.91 13.63 -18.99
N ASP A 29 4.90 13.30 -19.79
CA ASP A 29 3.61 12.83 -19.26
C ASP A 29 3.71 11.41 -18.71
N SER A 30 4.55 10.56 -19.30
CA SER A 30 4.85 9.23 -18.77
C SER A 30 5.51 9.30 -17.40
N ILE A 31 6.43 10.25 -17.19
CA ILE A 31 7.07 10.47 -15.88
C ILE A 31 6.03 10.93 -14.85
N LYS A 32 5.16 11.89 -15.20
CA LYS A 32 4.09 12.35 -14.30
C LYS A 32 3.12 11.24 -13.95
N ALA A 33 2.67 10.47 -14.94
CA ALA A 33 1.77 9.34 -14.76
C ALA A 33 2.40 8.28 -13.85
N PHE A 34 3.69 7.98 -14.04
CA PHE A 34 4.43 7.06 -13.18
C PHE A 34 4.52 7.56 -11.73
N GLU A 35 4.87 8.84 -11.51
CA GLU A 35 4.92 9.43 -10.17
C GLU A 35 3.56 9.39 -9.45
N GLU A 36 2.48 9.69 -10.18
CA GLU A 36 1.11 9.58 -9.67
C GLU A 36 0.78 8.13 -9.30
N GLY A 37 1.09 7.19 -10.20
CA GLY A 37 0.88 5.76 -10.00
C GLY A 37 1.57 5.23 -8.75
N ILE A 38 2.83 5.61 -8.52
CA ILE A 38 3.58 5.21 -7.31
C ILE A 38 2.91 5.73 -6.04
N LYS A 39 2.42 6.98 -6.04
CA LYS A 39 1.72 7.56 -4.87
C LYS A 39 0.42 6.82 -4.58
N LEU A 40 -0.35 6.50 -5.62
CA LEU A 40 -1.61 5.76 -5.49
C LEU A 40 -1.39 4.32 -5.04
N ALA A 41 -0.40 3.62 -5.61
CA ALA A 41 -0.04 2.27 -5.20
C ALA A 41 0.36 2.22 -3.71
N LYS A 42 1.17 3.18 -3.25
CA LYS A 42 1.54 3.30 -1.84
C LYS A 42 0.31 3.55 -0.95
N PHE A 43 -0.59 4.44 -1.37
CA PHE A 43 -1.82 4.71 -0.64
C PHE A 43 -2.71 3.45 -0.52
N CYS A 44 -2.91 2.73 -1.63
CA CYS A 44 -3.70 1.49 -1.64
C CYS A 44 -3.07 0.43 -0.73
N SER A 45 -1.76 0.23 -0.81
CA SER A 45 -1.03 -0.71 0.07
C SER A 45 -1.21 -0.37 1.56
N GLN A 46 -1.07 0.90 1.94
CA GLN A 46 -1.29 1.34 3.32
C GLN A 46 -2.73 1.09 3.79
N LYS A 47 -3.73 1.31 2.93
CA LYS A 47 -5.13 1.06 3.26
C LYS A 47 -5.43 -0.42 3.46
N LEU A 48 -4.83 -1.29 2.66
CA LEU A 48 -4.93 -2.74 2.82
C LEU A 48 -4.26 -3.20 4.13
N GLU A 49 -3.08 -2.68 4.44
CA GLU A 49 -2.39 -2.99 5.70
C GLU A 49 -3.19 -2.55 6.94
N GLU A 50 -3.77 -1.34 6.90
CA GLU A 50 -4.69 -0.87 7.94
C GLU A 50 -5.92 -1.79 8.11
N ALA A 51 -6.49 -2.27 7.00
CA ALA A 51 -7.63 -3.17 7.01
C ALA A 51 -7.26 -4.55 7.58
N GLU A 52 -6.13 -5.13 7.15
CA GLU A 52 -5.60 -6.39 7.64
C GLU A 52 -5.35 -6.36 9.15
N LYS A 53 -4.72 -5.29 9.65
CA LYS A 53 -4.48 -5.08 11.08
C LYS A 53 -5.79 -5.06 11.87
N LYS A 54 -6.82 -4.35 11.37
CA LYS A 54 -8.15 -4.29 12.00
C LYS A 54 -8.83 -5.66 12.04
N VAL A 55 -8.83 -6.39 10.92
CA VAL A 55 -9.39 -7.75 10.86
C VAL A 55 -8.68 -8.68 11.83
N THR A 56 -7.36 -8.65 11.85
CA THR A 56 -6.53 -9.45 12.77
C THR A 56 -6.84 -9.14 14.23
N MET A 57 -6.99 -7.85 14.59
CA MET A 57 -7.35 -7.43 15.95
C MET A 57 -8.75 -7.92 16.35
N LEU A 58 -9.73 -7.85 15.44
CA LEU A 58 -11.08 -8.35 15.70
C LEU A 58 -11.10 -9.87 15.89
N ILE A 59 -10.34 -10.62 15.09
CA ILE A 59 -10.19 -12.08 15.25
C ILE A 59 -9.54 -12.42 16.61
N LYS A 60 -8.48 -11.68 16.99
CA LYS A 60 -7.81 -11.83 18.31
C LYS A 60 -8.77 -11.59 19.48
N GLN A 61 -9.69 -10.62 19.37
CA GLN A 61 -10.69 -10.34 20.40
C GLN A 61 -11.80 -11.39 20.45
N SER A 62 -12.25 -11.89 19.29
CA SER A 62 -13.38 -12.82 19.20
C SER A 62 -13.02 -14.27 19.57
N ASN A 63 -11.74 -14.67 19.48
CA ASN A 63 -11.32 -16.06 19.73
C ASN A 63 -10.64 -16.29 21.10
N GLY A 64 -10.44 -15.24 21.90
CA GLY A 64 -9.81 -15.32 23.23
C GLY A 64 -8.35 -15.84 23.25
N LYS A 65 -7.71 -16.02 22.08
CA LYS A 65 -6.34 -16.54 21.93
C LYS A 65 -5.47 -15.54 21.17
N TYR A 66 -4.44 -15.07 21.85
CA TYR A 66 -3.37 -14.27 21.25
C TYR A 66 -2.63 -15.10 20.20
N LEU A 67 -2.62 -14.63 18.95
CA LEU A 67 -1.60 -15.05 17.99
C LEU A 67 -0.37 -14.20 18.23
N GLU A 68 0.69 -14.85 18.73
CA GLU A 68 2.04 -14.30 18.74
C GLU A 68 2.50 -14.14 17.28
N VAL A 69 2.37 -12.92 16.77
CA VAL A 69 3.08 -12.53 15.56
C VAL A 69 4.39 -11.92 16.05
N PRO A 70 5.57 -12.40 15.59
CA PRO A 70 6.84 -11.80 15.94
C PRO A 70 6.79 -10.31 15.64
N PHE A 71 7.01 -9.50 16.67
CA PHE A 71 7.18 -8.07 16.51
C PHE A 71 8.54 -7.87 15.85
N LYS A 72 8.57 -7.74 14.52
CA LYS A 72 9.77 -7.25 13.84
C LYS A 72 9.86 -5.76 14.09
N THR A 73 10.71 -5.37 15.04
CA THR A 73 11.27 -4.02 15.07
C THR A 73 12.25 -3.91 13.92
N ASP A 74 12.18 -2.83 13.14
CA ASP A 74 13.19 -2.46 12.15
C ASP A 74 14.53 -2.03 12.80
N GLN A 75 15.00 -2.76 13.84
CA GLN A 75 16.23 -2.49 14.59
C GLN A 75 17.20 -3.68 14.68
N ASP A 76 16.94 -4.78 13.97
CA ASP A 76 17.82 -5.97 14.00
C ASP A 76 18.87 -5.99 12.86
N GLU A 77 19.36 -4.84 12.38
CA GLU A 77 20.46 -4.80 11.38
C GLU A 77 21.84 -4.39 11.92
N ASP A 78 21.99 -3.99 13.19
CA ASP A 78 23.28 -3.48 13.70
C ASP A 78 24.03 -4.38 14.72
N ASP A 79 23.56 -5.60 15.04
CA ASP A 79 24.20 -6.47 16.07
C ASP A 79 24.67 -7.85 15.56
N ILE A 80 25.12 -7.94 14.30
CA ILE A 80 25.97 -9.05 13.84
C ILE A 80 27.33 -8.49 13.40
N SER A 81 28.06 -7.93 14.35
CA SER A 81 29.51 -7.79 14.26
C SER A 81 30.15 -8.15 15.60
N ASP A 82 30.19 -9.44 15.90
CA ASP A 82 31.27 -10.09 16.64
C ASP A 82 31.43 -11.54 16.14
#